data_AF-A0A7C3P4Y7-F1
#
_entry.id   AF-A0A7C3P4Y7-F1
#
_cell.length_a   1.000
_cell.length_b   1.000
_cell.length_c   1.000
_cell.angle_alpha   90.00
_cell.angle_beta   90.00
_cell.angle_gamma   90.00
#
_symmetry.space_group_name_H-M   'P 1'
#
loop_
_entity.id
_entity.type
_entity.pdbx_description
1 polymer ?
#
loop_
_entity_poly.entity_id
_entity_poly.type
_entity_poly.pdbx_seq_one_letter_code
_entity_poly.pdbx_strand_id
1 'polypeptide(L)'
;MIVDWETCIGCGLCIEVCPLEAISMAPEKKASISDFCVDCQACTKVCPKDALKTVEPSGEGVRCSSCPISCLIKPGNTGACHRFINLDGELVRNIPLQRYEDVREMVGEDHEKVIRRPLITGIGAGTTYPDTKPAPYIVQTKLDGIDVVTVVTEAPLSYSGVKVKIDTDKPMGEEGAPVLIGKKRVGHLCTEEYGSKMLSLGGANLLTGRDGLHVAKLIVDIANRREVHLKVEDGADLVIQVGKPPVIDGDVGTRMRVGCGSASIGLFGRYFIDAANEVIVLDAHLIGQFTEHAAGRELGAKYSGIRLKARRSTPGRYFGEHGHGWGGTPIENPLDIIEGFDPKVTKSGMTVLITETTGERAAMFCLGEDGRFEQVDLTPKAKKAVDMIASNCEPSRVSAIFVGGSGGSARAGVTKIPAKLNRAIHENRARLTVGGAPAYILPGGGITFLVDVEKVMVKAFTYVPTPATVAPLEYTMRLDEYLKIGGHKESIRKLKEVLKEIRR
;
A
#
# COMPACT_ATOMS: atom_id res chain seq x y z
N MET A 1 -29.25 -13.83 13.80
CA MET A 1 -28.70 -14.93 12.99
C MET A 1 -29.20 -16.29 13.49
N ILE A 2 -29.45 -17.22 12.57
CA ILE A 2 -29.85 -18.61 12.87
C ILE A 2 -28.98 -19.60 12.08
N VAL A 3 -28.91 -20.84 12.56
CA VAL A 3 -28.20 -21.94 11.91
C VAL A 3 -29.21 -22.94 11.34
N ASP A 4 -29.08 -23.24 10.07
CA ASP A 4 -29.76 -24.34 9.38
C ASP A 4 -29.02 -25.65 9.69
N TRP A 5 -29.54 -26.43 10.63
CA TRP A 5 -28.87 -27.63 11.13
C TRP A 5 -28.82 -28.78 10.12
N GLU A 6 -29.74 -28.81 9.15
CA GLU A 6 -29.73 -29.79 8.07
C GLU A 6 -28.56 -29.51 7.12
N THR A 7 -28.32 -28.23 6.83
CA THR A 7 -27.27 -27.79 5.92
C THR A 7 -25.89 -27.71 6.58
N CYS A 8 -25.84 -27.50 7.90
CA CYS A 8 -24.60 -27.38 8.65
C CYS A 8 -23.82 -28.70 8.69
N ILE A 9 -22.57 -28.68 8.22
CA ILE A 9 -21.67 -29.86 8.21
C ILE A 9 -20.71 -29.91 9.41
N GLY A 10 -20.84 -29.01 10.39
CA GLY A 10 -20.00 -29.05 11.60
C GLY A 10 -18.51 -28.72 11.40
N CYS A 11 -18.15 -27.99 10.34
CA CYS A 11 -16.74 -27.73 9.99
C CYS A 11 -15.98 -26.76 10.91
N GLY A 12 -16.65 -26.00 11.79
CA GLY A 12 -15.99 -25.10 12.75
C GLY A 12 -15.54 -23.74 12.22
N LEU A 13 -15.48 -23.51 10.90
CA LEU A 13 -15.01 -22.23 10.32
C LEU A 13 -15.73 -20.99 10.86
N CYS A 14 -17.05 -21.08 11.10
CA CYS A 14 -17.83 -19.99 11.67
C CYS A 14 -17.45 -19.64 13.12
N ILE A 15 -16.96 -20.61 13.89
CA ILE A 15 -16.48 -20.42 15.26
C ILE A 15 -15.16 -19.66 15.22
N GLU A 16 -14.22 -20.10 14.37
CA GLU A 16 -12.90 -19.49 14.20
C GLU A 16 -12.97 -18.01 13.80
N VAL A 17 -13.91 -17.64 12.94
CA VAL A 17 -14.03 -16.25 12.46
C VAL A 17 -14.99 -15.38 13.27
N CYS A 18 -15.66 -15.91 14.29
CA CYS A 18 -16.61 -15.12 15.07
C CYS A 18 -15.85 -14.13 15.96
N PRO A 19 -15.91 -12.82 15.70
CA PRO A 19 -15.09 -11.87 16.44
C PRO A 19 -15.53 -11.73 17.90
N LEU A 20 -16.77 -12.10 18.22
CA LEU A 20 -17.32 -12.04 19.57
C LEU A 20 -17.33 -13.39 20.27
N GLU A 21 -16.73 -14.42 19.65
CA GLU A 21 -16.77 -15.80 20.16
C GLU A 21 -18.20 -16.29 20.49
N ALA A 22 -19.19 -15.72 19.79
CA ALA A 22 -20.61 -15.95 20.05
C ALA A 22 -21.13 -17.28 19.49
N ILE A 23 -20.30 -18.03 18.76
CA ILE A 23 -20.65 -19.29 18.11
C ILE A 23 -19.85 -20.41 18.75
N SER A 24 -20.51 -21.51 19.11
CA SER A 24 -19.89 -22.71 19.67
C SER A 24 -20.35 -23.97 18.94
N MET A 25 -19.68 -25.10 19.20
CA MET A 25 -20.07 -26.40 18.69
C MET A 25 -21.04 -27.08 19.67
N ALA A 26 -22.24 -27.39 19.21
CA ALA A 26 -23.21 -28.20 19.96
C ALA A 26 -22.79 -29.69 19.99
N PRO A 27 -23.29 -30.49 20.96
CA PRO A 27 -23.00 -31.93 21.05
C PRO A 27 -23.26 -32.72 19.76
N GLU A 28 -24.26 -32.29 18.98
CA GLU A 28 -24.67 -32.87 17.69
C GLU A 28 -23.71 -32.52 16.53
N LYS A 29 -22.57 -31.88 16.84
CA LYS A 29 -21.59 -31.35 15.88
C LYS A 29 -22.20 -30.34 14.91
N LYS A 30 -23.07 -29.49 15.43
CA LYS A 30 -23.71 -28.38 14.70
C LYS A 30 -23.31 -27.05 15.34
N ALA A 31 -23.23 -26.00 14.54
CA ALA A 31 -22.97 -24.68 15.09
C ALA A 31 -24.18 -24.19 15.90
N SER A 32 -23.90 -23.58 17.04
CA SER A 32 -24.89 -22.93 17.91
C SER A 32 -24.49 -21.49 18.14
N ILE A 33 -25.46 -20.57 18.11
CA ILE A 33 -25.23 -19.13 18.23
C ILE A 33 -25.83 -18.64 19.54
N SER A 34 -25.03 -17.96 20.33
CA SER A 34 -25.45 -17.32 21.58
C SER A 34 -26.04 -15.93 21.38
N ASP A 35 -26.63 -15.39 22.44
CA ASP A 35 -27.24 -14.05 22.46
C ASP A 35 -26.25 -12.88 22.32
N PHE A 36 -24.94 -13.14 22.42
CA PHE A 36 -23.90 -12.14 22.17
C PHE A 36 -23.76 -11.79 20.68
N CYS A 37 -24.40 -12.54 19.80
CA CYS A 37 -24.39 -12.27 18.37
C CYS A 37 -25.00 -10.89 18.05
N VAL A 38 -24.23 -10.06 17.36
CA VAL A 38 -24.65 -8.71 16.88
C VAL A 38 -25.01 -8.67 15.40
N ASP A 39 -25.23 -9.85 14.81
CA ASP A 39 -25.62 -10.04 13.39
C ASP A 39 -24.62 -9.42 12.38
N CYS A 40 -23.31 -9.52 12.66
CA CYS A 40 -22.27 -8.92 11.82
C CYS A 40 -22.00 -9.65 10.49
N GLN A 41 -22.60 -10.82 10.30
CA GLN A 41 -22.48 -11.64 9.08
C GLN A 41 -21.06 -12.08 8.71
N ALA A 42 -20.09 -12.04 9.64
CA ALA A 42 -18.75 -12.57 9.38
C ALA A 42 -18.78 -14.08 9.07
N CYS A 43 -19.57 -14.83 9.83
CA CYS A 43 -19.67 -16.28 9.70
C CYS A 43 -20.40 -16.74 8.42
N THR A 44 -21.32 -15.95 7.88
CA THR A 44 -22.01 -16.31 6.63
C THR A 44 -21.02 -16.34 5.46
N LYS A 45 -20.04 -15.43 5.46
CA LYS A 45 -19.02 -15.30 4.39
C LYS A 45 -18.06 -16.48 4.30
N VAL A 46 -17.88 -17.24 5.37
CA VAL A 46 -16.94 -18.37 5.41
C VAL A 46 -17.64 -19.73 5.43
N CYS A 47 -18.97 -19.76 5.49
CA CYS A 47 -19.70 -21.01 5.53
C CYS A 47 -19.72 -21.64 4.13
N PRO A 48 -19.09 -22.81 3.90
CA PRO A 48 -19.02 -23.42 2.57
C PRO A 48 -20.36 -24.02 2.12
N LYS A 49 -21.38 -23.99 2.97
CA LYS A 49 -22.71 -24.55 2.74
C LYS A 49 -23.83 -23.53 2.93
N ASP A 50 -23.50 -22.26 3.19
CA ASP A 50 -24.51 -21.21 3.43
C ASP A 50 -25.53 -21.57 4.52
N ALA A 51 -25.11 -22.32 5.54
CA ALA A 51 -25.97 -22.81 6.62
C ALA A 51 -26.37 -21.71 7.64
N LEU A 52 -25.86 -20.48 7.50
CA LEU A 52 -26.08 -19.37 8.42
C LEU A 52 -26.95 -18.32 7.76
N LYS A 53 -28.10 -18.01 8.36
CA LYS A 53 -29.09 -17.07 7.81
C LYS A 53 -29.30 -15.90 8.75
N THR A 54 -29.38 -14.69 8.19
CA THR A 54 -29.85 -13.53 8.94
C THR A 54 -31.33 -13.68 9.21
N VAL A 55 -31.77 -13.19 10.37
CA VAL A 55 -33.19 -13.08 10.72
C VAL A 55 -33.47 -11.64 11.03
N GLU A 56 -34.71 -11.19 10.82
CA GLU A 56 -35.09 -9.88 11.32
C GLU A 56 -34.76 -9.81 12.82
N PRO A 57 -34.00 -8.80 13.25
CA PRO A 57 -33.58 -8.76 14.62
C PRO A 57 -34.79 -8.59 15.53
N SER A 58 -34.97 -9.55 16.43
CA SER A 58 -35.85 -9.43 17.58
C SER A 58 -35.03 -8.95 18.78
N GLY A 59 -35.48 -7.89 19.46
CA GLY A 59 -34.90 -7.40 20.71
C GLY A 59 -34.40 -5.96 20.69
N GLU A 60 -34.05 -5.47 21.88
CA GLU A 60 -33.53 -4.12 22.12
C GLU A 60 -32.04 -4.01 21.76
N GLY A 61 -31.65 -2.92 21.11
CA GLY A 61 -30.26 -2.66 20.75
C GLY A 61 -30.09 -1.48 19.81
N VAL A 62 -28.86 -1.00 19.66
CA VAL A 62 -28.53 0.13 18.80
C VAL A 62 -27.89 -0.38 17.52
N ARG A 63 -28.40 0.08 16.37
CA ARG A 63 -27.74 -0.18 15.08
C ARG A 63 -26.57 0.76 14.92
N CYS A 64 -25.38 0.19 14.82
CA CYS A 64 -24.15 0.96 14.65
C CYS A 64 -24.05 1.53 13.22
N SER A 65 -23.95 2.85 13.08
CA SER A 65 -23.77 3.51 11.78
C SER A 65 -22.30 3.64 11.35
N SER A 66 -21.36 3.16 12.18
CA SER A 66 -19.91 3.35 11.94
C SER A 66 -19.33 2.49 10.82
N CYS A 67 -20.07 1.51 10.26
CA CYS A 67 -19.65 0.76 9.09
C CYS A 67 -20.84 0.15 8.32
N PRO A 68 -20.64 -0.29 7.05
CA PRO A 68 -21.72 -0.82 6.20
C PRO A 68 -22.42 -2.07 6.73
N ILE A 69 -21.84 -2.78 7.72
CA ILE A 69 -22.44 -3.98 8.32
C ILE A 69 -23.66 -3.64 9.17
N SER A 70 -23.69 -2.46 9.80
CA SER A 70 -24.81 -2.03 10.64
C SER A 70 -25.20 -3.02 11.75
N CYS A 71 -24.18 -3.49 12.50
CA CYS A 71 -24.36 -4.42 13.63
C CYS A 71 -25.43 -3.91 14.60
N LEU A 72 -26.27 -4.82 15.11
CA LEU A 72 -27.20 -4.51 16.20
C LEU A 72 -26.54 -4.87 17.53
N ILE A 73 -26.15 -3.86 18.29
CA ILE A 73 -25.41 -4.05 19.55
C ILE A 73 -26.40 -3.91 20.70
N LYS A 74 -26.63 -5.01 21.44
CA LYS A 74 -27.51 -5.03 22.63
C LYS A 74 -26.87 -4.25 23.79
N PRO A 75 -27.65 -3.70 24.75
CA PRO A 75 -27.10 -3.04 25.94
C PRO A 75 -26.09 -3.93 26.68
N GLY A 76 -24.97 -3.34 27.10
CA GLY A 76 -23.86 -4.05 27.76
C GLY A 76 -22.94 -4.84 26.83
N ASN A 77 -23.28 -5.00 25.54
CA ASN A 77 -22.48 -5.76 24.59
C ASN A 77 -21.56 -4.86 23.75
N THR A 78 -20.56 -5.50 23.13
CA THR A 78 -19.61 -4.88 22.21
C THR A 78 -19.96 -5.24 20.76
N GLY A 79 -19.80 -4.29 19.85
CA GLY A 79 -19.92 -4.57 18.41
C GLY A 79 -18.82 -5.48 17.90
N ALA A 80 -19.07 -6.15 16.77
CA ALA A 80 -18.14 -7.14 16.19
C ALA A 80 -16.74 -6.60 15.86
N CYS A 81 -16.58 -5.29 15.69
CA CYS A 81 -15.27 -4.67 15.47
C CYS A 81 -14.50 -4.37 16.77
N HIS A 82 -15.07 -4.70 17.92
CA HIS A 82 -14.58 -4.37 19.27
C HIS A 82 -14.47 -2.88 19.59
N ARG A 83 -14.72 -1.97 18.64
CA ARG A 83 -14.51 -0.52 18.82
C ARG A 83 -15.60 0.19 19.60
N PHE A 84 -16.80 -0.39 19.66
CA PHE A 84 -17.97 0.26 20.24
C PHE A 84 -18.67 -0.66 21.22
N ILE A 85 -19.02 -0.12 22.39
CA ILE A 85 -19.81 -0.77 23.42
C ILE A 85 -21.13 -0.01 23.50
N ASN A 86 -22.24 -0.74 23.63
CA ASN A 86 -23.53 -0.12 23.91
C ASN A 86 -23.69 0.05 25.43
N LEU A 87 -23.57 1.28 25.91
CA LEU A 87 -23.90 1.64 27.28
C LEU A 87 -25.28 2.30 27.29
N ASP A 88 -26.29 1.57 27.76
CA ASP A 88 -27.65 2.04 27.98
C ASP A 88 -28.30 2.78 26.78
N GLY A 89 -28.06 2.28 25.57
CA GLY A 89 -28.62 2.84 24.33
C GLY A 89 -27.68 3.81 23.62
N GLU A 90 -26.50 4.09 24.16
CA GLU A 90 -25.48 4.91 23.54
C GLU A 90 -24.26 4.08 23.10
N LEU A 91 -23.81 4.26 21.85
CA LEU A 91 -22.59 3.61 21.37
C LEU A 91 -21.36 4.45 21.73
N VAL A 92 -20.61 4.00 22.73
CA VAL A 92 -19.36 4.62 23.15
C VAL A 92 -18.15 3.86 22.63
N ARG A 93 -17.01 4.54 22.46
CA ARG A 93 -15.76 3.90 22.06
C ARG A 93 -15.13 3.13 23.21
N ASN A 94 -14.67 1.92 22.96
CA ASN A 94 -13.91 1.14 23.96
C ASN A 94 -12.55 1.78 24.29
N ILE A 95 -11.95 2.48 23.32
CA ILE A 95 -10.72 3.25 23.46
C ILE A 95 -11.03 4.71 23.11
N PRO A 96 -10.89 5.63 24.08
CA PRO A 96 -11.11 7.06 23.84
C PRO A 96 -10.02 7.61 22.91
N LEU A 97 -10.30 8.78 22.31
CA LEU A 97 -9.31 9.49 21.51
C LEU A 97 -8.07 9.81 22.37
N GLN A 98 -6.89 9.38 21.91
CA GLN A 98 -5.61 9.64 22.57
C GLN A 98 -4.95 10.88 21.98
N ARG A 99 -4.27 11.67 22.81
CA ARG A 99 -3.38 12.76 22.39
C ARG A 99 -2.01 12.18 22.04
N TYR A 100 -1.18 12.99 21.38
CA TYR A 100 0.19 12.59 21.06
C TYR A 100 1.01 12.34 22.33
N GLU A 101 0.80 13.16 23.36
CA GLU A 101 1.44 13.04 24.67
C GLU A 101 1.20 11.67 25.31
N ASP A 102 0.02 11.08 25.09
CA ASP A 102 -0.37 9.79 25.65
C ASP A 102 0.40 8.61 25.00
N VAL A 103 1.04 8.84 23.83
CA VAL A 103 1.83 7.82 23.09
C VAL A 103 3.30 8.19 22.90
N ARG A 104 3.73 9.36 23.37
CA ARG A 104 5.06 9.92 23.10
C ARG A 104 6.21 8.99 23.50
N GLU A 105 6.11 8.32 24.65
CA GLU A 105 7.15 7.41 25.13
C GLU A 105 7.33 6.19 24.22
N MET A 106 6.24 5.68 23.63
CA MET A 106 6.26 4.57 22.68
C MET A 106 6.82 5.01 21.31
N VAL A 107 6.50 6.23 20.88
CA VAL A 107 6.99 6.79 19.61
C VAL A 107 8.49 7.10 19.69
N GLY A 108 8.98 7.49 20.87
CA GLY A 108 10.37 7.87 21.09
C GLY A 108 10.69 9.30 20.64
N GLU A 109 11.94 9.71 20.82
CA GLU A 109 12.42 11.03 20.40
C GLU A 109 12.80 11.03 18.92
N ASP A 110 12.51 12.14 18.22
CA ASP A 110 12.97 12.36 16.85
C ASP A 110 14.45 12.78 16.84
N HIS A 111 15.13 12.66 15.69
CA HIS A 111 16.51 13.12 15.54
C HIS A 111 16.65 14.60 15.88
N GLU A 112 17.68 14.95 16.63
CA GLU A 112 18.01 16.36 16.88
C GLU A 112 18.29 17.12 15.59
N LYS A 113 17.85 18.37 15.51
CA LYS A 113 17.92 19.19 14.28
C LYS A 113 19.32 19.21 13.66
N VAL A 114 20.37 19.32 14.49
CA VAL A 114 21.77 19.44 14.05
C VAL A 114 22.34 18.16 13.42
N ILE A 115 21.73 16.98 13.66
CA ILE A 115 22.18 15.71 13.09
C ILE A 115 21.27 15.21 11.94
N ARG A 116 20.17 15.91 11.63
CA ARG A 116 19.22 15.50 10.57
C ARG A 116 19.79 15.50 9.17
N ARG A 117 20.91 16.22 8.94
CA ARG A 117 21.57 16.33 7.64
C ARG A 117 23.06 16.04 7.81
N PRO A 118 23.69 15.34 6.86
CA PRO A 118 25.12 15.11 6.92
C PRO A 118 25.90 16.38 6.55
N LEU A 119 27.12 16.49 7.09
CA LEU A 119 28.03 17.60 6.81
C LEU A 119 28.60 17.57 5.39
N ILE A 120 28.78 16.37 4.84
CA ILE A 120 29.19 16.04 3.46
C ILE A 120 28.48 14.76 3.04
N THR A 121 28.37 14.47 1.75
CA THR A 121 27.79 13.19 1.27
C THR A 121 28.87 12.13 1.07
N GLY A 122 28.46 10.87 1.01
CA GLY A 122 29.31 9.73 0.68
C GLY A 122 29.53 9.53 -0.80
N ILE A 123 28.93 10.36 -1.66
CA ILE A 123 29.05 10.25 -3.12
C ILE A 123 30.50 10.58 -3.50
N GLY A 124 31.22 9.61 -4.08
CA GLY A 124 32.64 9.79 -4.45
C GLY A 124 33.59 9.81 -3.25
N ALA A 125 33.14 9.39 -2.06
CA ALA A 125 33.98 9.32 -0.87
C ALA A 125 35.00 8.17 -0.91
N GLY A 126 34.79 7.18 -1.77
CA GLY A 126 35.53 5.93 -1.74
C GLY A 126 35.04 4.98 -0.65
N THR A 127 35.65 3.80 -0.59
CA THR A 127 35.14 2.69 0.22
C THR A 127 35.98 2.42 1.46
N THR A 128 35.31 1.91 2.49
CA THR A 128 35.96 1.34 3.67
C THR A 128 36.32 -0.11 3.38
N TYR A 129 37.48 -0.36 2.76
CA TYR A 129 37.99 -1.72 2.56
C TYR A 129 39.54 -1.79 2.62
N PRO A 130 40.11 -2.83 3.28
CA PRO A 130 39.45 -3.83 4.12
C PRO A 130 38.86 -3.25 5.42
N ASP A 131 38.00 -4.02 6.09
CA ASP A 131 37.21 -3.65 7.29
C ASP A 131 38.04 -3.08 8.45
N THR A 132 39.35 -3.31 8.45
CA THR A 132 40.28 -2.77 9.45
C THR A 132 40.56 -1.28 9.30
N LYS A 133 40.17 -0.67 8.16
CA LYS A 133 40.35 0.76 7.90
C LYS A 133 39.15 1.56 8.40
N PRO A 134 39.37 2.74 9.01
CA PRO A 134 38.32 3.74 9.21
C PRO A 134 37.73 4.19 7.87
N ALA A 135 36.53 4.78 7.91
CA ALA A 135 35.92 5.39 6.74
C ALA A 135 36.82 6.50 6.14
N PRO A 136 36.82 6.68 4.81
CA PRO A 136 37.73 7.63 4.14
C PRO A 136 37.62 9.06 4.66
N TYR A 137 36.41 9.48 5.05
CA TYR A 137 36.18 10.78 5.65
C TYR A 137 35.33 10.66 6.92
N ILE A 138 35.91 11.13 8.02
CA ILE A 138 35.22 11.36 9.29
C ILE A 138 35.42 12.85 9.59
N VAL A 139 34.36 13.65 9.40
CA VAL A 139 34.45 15.11 9.50
C VAL A 139 33.69 15.65 10.70
N GLN A 140 34.26 16.66 11.34
CA GLN A 140 33.65 17.37 12.46
C GLN A 140 33.47 18.86 12.16
N THR A 141 32.36 19.42 12.64
CA THR A 141 32.18 20.86 12.83
C THR A 141 31.26 21.15 14.02
N LYS A 142 31.13 22.43 14.38
CA LYS A 142 30.15 22.89 15.37
C LYS A 142 28.92 23.47 14.65
N LEU A 143 27.73 22.97 14.98
CA LEU A 143 26.43 23.46 14.51
C LEU A 143 25.59 23.84 15.73
N ASP A 144 25.07 25.06 15.78
CA ASP A 144 24.25 25.57 16.90
C ASP A 144 24.87 25.28 18.29
N GLY A 145 26.19 25.41 18.41
CA GLY A 145 26.94 25.15 19.65
C GLY A 145 27.29 23.68 19.91
N ILE A 146 26.75 22.74 19.14
CA ILE A 146 26.91 21.29 19.29
C ILE A 146 28.00 20.78 18.35
N ASP A 147 28.94 19.99 18.86
CA ASP A 147 29.94 19.29 18.04
C ASP A 147 29.29 18.10 17.33
N VAL A 148 29.28 18.16 16.00
CA VAL A 148 28.66 17.17 15.11
C VAL A 148 29.73 16.48 14.28
N VAL A 149 29.60 15.16 14.14
CA VAL A 149 30.44 14.32 13.29
C VAL A 149 29.58 13.71 12.20
N THR A 150 30.09 13.70 10.97
CA THR A 150 29.58 12.88 9.87
C THR A 150 30.67 11.93 9.41
N VAL A 151 30.37 10.63 9.41
CA VAL A 151 31.19 9.59 8.80
C VAL A 151 30.61 9.24 7.43
N VAL A 152 31.43 9.22 6.37
CA VAL A 152 30.94 8.90 5.02
C VAL A 152 31.76 7.81 4.33
N THR A 153 31.08 6.94 3.59
CA THR A 153 31.70 5.86 2.81
C THR A 153 30.79 5.38 1.68
N GLU A 154 31.39 4.91 0.59
CA GLU A 154 30.72 4.10 -0.43
C GLU A 154 30.78 2.63 -0.01
N ALA A 155 29.64 2.08 0.41
CA ALA A 155 29.53 0.75 1.00
C ALA A 155 29.07 -0.28 -0.04
N PRO A 156 29.85 -1.34 -0.32
CA PRO A 156 29.37 -2.51 -1.04
C PRO A 156 28.35 -3.30 -0.19
N LEU A 157 27.19 -3.60 -0.77
CA LEU A 157 26.03 -4.21 -0.13
C LEU A 157 25.60 -5.46 -0.90
N SER A 158 25.97 -6.65 -0.40
CA SER A 158 25.43 -7.93 -0.90
C SER A 158 23.98 -8.17 -0.46
N TYR A 159 23.54 -7.51 0.61
CA TYR A 159 22.16 -7.52 1.09
C TYR A 159 21.45 -6.28 0.57
N SER A 160 21.18 -6.22 -0.73
CA SER A 160 20.53 -5.07 -1.35
C SER A 160 19.57 -5.45 -2.47
N GLY A 161 18.65 -4.53 -2.76
CA GLY A 161 17.62 -4.68 -3.78
C GLY A 161 16.89 -3.35 -4.02
N VAL A 162 15.85 -3.41 -4.84
CA VAL A 162 14.96 -2.28 -5.09
C VAL A 162 13.51 -2.76 -5.09
N LYS A 163 12.65 -2.04 -4.36
CA LYS A 163 11.20 -2.19 -4.43
C LYS A 163 10.68 -1.13 -5.41
N VAL A 164 10.01 -1.56 -6.47
CA VAL A 164 9.47 -0.67 -7.51
C VAL A 164 7.96 -0.64 -7.38
N LYS A 165 7.39 0.57 -7.35
CA LYS A 165 5.95 0.83 -7.40
C LYS A 165 5.61 1.31 -8.80
N ILE A 166 4.65 0.64 -9.43
CA ILE A 166 4.17 0.93 -10.77
C ILE A 166 2.69 1.28 -10.67
N ASP A 167 2.35 2.55 -10.91
CA ASP A 167 0.96 3.02 -10.84
C ASP A 167 0.21 2.61 -12.09
N THR A 168 -0.60 1.55 -11.99
CA THR A 168 -1.33 1.00 -13.13
C THR A 168 -2.43 0.06 -12.66
N ASP A 169 -3.59 0.14 -13.31
CA ASP A 169 -4.67 -0.84 -13.14
C ASP A 169 -4.53 -2.04 -14.08
N LYS A 170 -3.54 -2.05 -14.98
CA LYS A 170 -3.33 -3.14 -15.92
C LYS A 170 -2.87 -4.41 -15.22
N PRO A 171 -3.39 -5.59 -15.63
CA PRO A 171 -2.84 -6.86 -15.15
C PRO A 171 -1.38 -6.98 -15.59
N MET A 172 -0.54 -7.54 -14.73
CA MET A 172 0.88 -7.78 -15.01
C MET A 172 1.29 -9.25 -14.89
N GLY A 173 0.40 -10.11 -14.38
CA GLY A 173 0.67 -11.49 -13.99
C GLY A 173 0.24 -11.75 -12.55
N GLU A 174 0.45 -12.97 -12.09
CA GLU A 174 0.09 -13.40 -10.73
C GLU A 174 1.14 -12.96 -9.70
N GLU A 175 0.70 -12.64 -8.48
CA GLU A 175 1.61 -12.34 -7.39
C GLU A 175 2.56 -13.53 -7.14
N GLY A 176 3.86 -13.23 -6.99
CA GLY A 176 4.93 -14.23 -6.88
C GLY A 176 5.55 -14.65 -8.21
N ALA A 177 4.96 -14.29 -9.36
CA ALA A 177 5.51 -14.61 -10.68
C ALA A 177 6.94 -14.06 -10.84
N PRO A 178 7.90 -14.85 -11.37
CA PRO A 178 9.25 -14.38 -11.61
C PRO A 178 9.30 -13.16 -12.54
N VAL A 179 10.19 -12.22 -12.20
CA VAL A 179 10.52 -11.09 -13.09
C VAL A 179 11.87 -11.36 -13.72
N LEU A 180 11.94 -11.19 -15.04
CA LEU A 180 13.06 -11.58 -15.88
C LEU A 180 13.68 -10.38 -16.61
N ILE A 181 15.00 -10.44 -16.80
CA ILE A 181 15.72 -9.66 -17.81
C ILE A 181 16.30 -10.63 -18.85
N GLY A 182 15.75 -10.60 -20.07
CA GLY A 182 15.95 -11.70 -21.03
C GLY A 182 15.46 -13.02 -20.42
N LYS A 183 16.37 -14.00 -20.23
CA LYS A 183 16.06 -15.30 -19.61
C LYS A 183 16.46 -15.40 -18.13
N LYS A 184 16.94 -14.32 -17.52
CA LYS A 184 17.53 -14.34 -16.17
C LYS A 184 16.52 -13.83 -15.16
N ARG A 185 16.28 -14.60 -14.10
CA ARG A 185 15.44 -14.16 -12.98
C ARG A 185 16.14 -13.09 -12.16
N VAL A 186 15.46 -11.96 -11.97
CA VAL A 186 15.97 -10.79 -11.24
C VAL A 186 15.09 -10.37 -10.07
N GLY A 187 13.93 -11.00 -9.91
CA GLY A 187 13.00 -10.72 -8.81
C GLY A 187 11.68 -11.45 -8.98
N HIS A 188 10.62 -10.84 -8.48
CA HIS A 188 9.24 -11.29 -8.65
C HIS A 188 8.24 -10.13 -8.59
N LEU A 189 7.07 -10.35 -9.17
CA LEU A 189 5.88 -9.52 -8.96
C LEU A 189 5.44 -9.72 -7.49
N CYS A 190 5.41 -8.63 -6.73
CA CYS A 190 5.12 -8.60 -5.31
C CYS A 190 3.66 -8.19 -5.08
N THR A 191 3.21 -8.29 -3.83
CA THR A 191 1.84 -7.96 -3.44
C THR A 191 1.45 -6.56 -3.87
N GLU A 192 0.27 -6.44 -4.47
CA GLU A 192 -0.31 -5.17 -4.90
C GLU A 192 -0.59 -4.26 -3.69
N GLU A 193 -0.18 -2.99 -3.79
CA GLU A 193 -0.34 -2.01 -2.73
C GLU A 193 -1.06 -0.78 -3.27
N TYR A 194 -2.24 -0.47 -2.74
CA TYR A 194 -3.06 0.70 -3.09
C TYR A 194 -3.43 0.81 -4.59
N GLY A 195 -3.52 -0.31 -5.33
CA GLY A 195 -3.77 -0.30 -6.78
C GLY A 195 -2.54 -0.11 -7.66
N SER A 196 -1.35 -0.13 -7.06
CA SER A 196 -0.09 -0.12 -7.79
C SER A 196 0.48 -1.52 -7.82
N LYS A 197 0.97 -1.95 -8.99
CA LYS A 197 1.72 -3.21 -9.10
C LYS A 197 3.12 -3.00 -8.51
N MET A 198 3.57 -3.97 -7.72
CA MET A 198 4.83 -3.86 -6.98
C MET A 198 5.83 -4.87 -7.49
N LEU A 199 7.09 -4.49 -7.71
CA LEU A 199 8.18 -5.42 -8.01
C LEU A 199 9.16 -5.46 -6.85
N SER A 200 9.60 -6.66 -6.47
CA SER A 200 10.73 -6.85 -5.57
C SER A 200 11.90 -7.42 -6.37
N LEU A 201 12.89 -6.57 -6.66
CA LEU A 201 14.03 -6.90 -7.52
C LEU A 201 15.33 -6.94 -6.70
N GLY A 202 16.17 -7.94 -6.96
CA GLY A 202 17.41 -8.17 -6.21
C GLY A 202 17.24 -9.00 -4.94
N GLY A 203 18.07 -8.72 -3.94
CA GLY A 203 18.17 -9.50 -2.72
C GLY A 203 19.39 -10.42 -2.70
N ALA A 204 19.81 -10.80 -1.49
CA ALA A 204 21.06 -11.52 -1.26
C ALA A 204 21.18 -12.81 -2.10
N ASN A 205 20.13 -13.63 -2.14
CA ASN A 205 20.14 -14.90 -2.87
C ASN A 205 20.35 -14.73 -4.38
N LEU A 206 19.77 -13.67 -4.98
CA LEU A 206 19.93 -13.38 -6.40
C LEU A 206 21.30 -12.75 -6.69
N LEU A 207 21.77 -11.86 -5.80
CA LEU A 207 23.10 -11.25 -5.90
C LEU A 207 24.22 -12.30 -5.77
N THR A 208 24.11 -13.25 -4.84
CA THR A 208 25.11 -14.32 -4.68
C THR A 208 24.92 -15.48 -5.67
N GLY A 209 23.89 -15.42 -6.52
CA GLY A 209 23.59 -16.43 -7.52
C GLY A 209 24.41 -16.29 -8.80
N ARG A 210 24.21 -17.22 -9.73
CA ARG A 210 24.92 -17.31 -11.02
C ARG A 210 24.85 -16.01 -11.84
N ASP A 211 23.69 -15.35 -11.81
CA ASP A 211 23.41 -14.13 -12.57
C ASP A 211 23.62 -12.85 -11.76
N GLY A 212 24.29 -12.93 -10.60
CA GLY A 212 24.41 -11.85 -9.62
C GLY A 212 24.86 -10.50 -10.18
N LEU A 213 25.79 -10.47 -11.15
CA LEU A 213 26.22 -9.22 -11.79
C LEU A 213 25.11 -8.55 -12.61
N HIS A 214 24.27 -9.32 -13.28
CA HIS A 214 23.12 -8.77 -14.01
C HIS A 214 22.10 -8.18 -13.03
N VAL A 215 21.89 -8.85 -11.89
CA VAL A 215 21.03 -8.38 -10.80
C VAL A 215 21.56 -7.09 -10.20
N ALA A 216 22.86 -7.04 -9.85
CA ALA A 216 23.50 -5.83 -9.32
C ALA A 216 23.40 -4.65 -10.30
N LYS A 217 23.68 -4.90 -11.59
CA LYS A 217 23.53 -3.90 -12.65
C LYS A 217 22.09 -3.40 -12.76
N LEU A 218 21.10 -4.29 -12.73
CA LEU A 218 19.68 -3.90 -12.79
C LEU A 218 19.29 -2.99 -11.63
N ILE A 219 19.64 -3.36 -10.39
CA ILE A 219 19.35 -2.55 -9.21
C ILE A 219 19.96 -1.15 -9.37
N VAL A 220 21.21 -1.08 -9.82
CA VAL A 220 21.93 0.20 -10.04
C VAL A 220 21.34 1.02 -11.18
N ASP A 221 20.91 0.38 -12.27
CA ASP A 221 20.26 1.07 -13.38
C ASP A 221 18.95 1.72 -12.91
N ILE A 222 18.11 1.00 -12.17
CA ILE A 222 16.87 1.53 -11.59
C ILE A 222 17.17 2.63 -10.56
N ALA A 223 18.11 2.41 -9.64
CA ALA A 223 18.50 3.38 -8.62
C ALA A 223 19.14 4.66 -9.22
N ASN A 224 19.67 4.56 -10.44
CA ASN A 224 20.13 5.71 -11.21
C ASN A 224 19.11 6.20 -12.26
N ARG A 225 17.84 5.76 -12.14
CA ARG A 225 16.71 6.19 -12.96
C ARG A 225 16.91 5.98 -14.46
N ARG A 226 17.63 4.92 -14.83
CA ARG A 226 17.73 4.46 -16.22
C ARG A 226 16.48 3.66 -16.57
N GLU A 227 16.09 3.74 -17.84
CA GLU A 227 15.05 2.88 -18.38
C GLU A 227 15.53 1.42 -18.40
N VAL A 228 14.64 0.51 -17.99
CA VAL A 228 14.90 -0.93 -17.99
C VAL A 228 13.72 -1.69 -18.57
N HIS A 229 14.04 -2.78 -19.27
CA HIS A 229 13.08 -3.65 -19.94
C HIS A 229 13.00 -4.96 -19.16
N LEU A 230 11.80 -5.33 -18.72
CA LEU A 230 11.55 -6.49 -17.86
C LEU A 230 10.37 -7.30 -18.42
N LYS A 231 10.36 -8.60 -18.14
CA LYS A 231 9.23 -9.49 -18.43
C LYS A 231 8.75 -10.14 -17.15
N VAL A 232 7.45 -10.08 -16.86
CA VAL A 232 6.84 -10.97 -15.88
C VAL A 232 6.61 -12.31 -16.56
N GLU A 233 7.09 -13.40 -15.95
CA GLU A 233 6.89 -14.76 -16.46
C GLU A 233 5.39 -15.05 -16.55
N ASP A 234 4.95 -15.54 -17.73
CA ASP A 234 3.54 -15.73 -18.10
C ASP A 234 2.64 -14.48 -17.92
N GLY A 235 3.25 -13.30 -17.87
CA GLY A 235 2.58 -12.02 -17.64
C GLY A 235 3.03 -10.92 -18.61
N ALA A 236 3.02 -9.67 -18.15
CA ALA A 236 3.22 -8.49 -18.99
C ALA A 236 4.68 -8.19 -19.34
N ASP A 237 4.89 -7.60 -20.53
CA ASP A 237 6.12 -6.93 -20.94
C ASP A 237 6.17 -5.50 -20.38
N LEU A 238 7.29 -5.12 -19.79
CA LEU A 238 7.43 -3.87 -19.04
C LEU A 238 8.60 -3.03 -19.55
N VAL A 239 8.34 -1.75 -19.81
CA VAL A 239 9.38 -0.71 -19.90
C VAL A 239 9.14 0.28 -18.77
N ILE A 240 10.08 0.34 -17.83
CA ILE A 240 9.95 1.16 -16.63
C ILE A 240 11.15 2.09 -16.46
N GLN A 241 10.87 3.31 -15.98
CA GLN A 241 11.88 4.27 -15.60
C GLN A 241 11.38 5.08 -14.40
N VAL A 242 12.15 5.09 -13.31
CA VAL A 242 11.81 5.86 -12.11
C VAL A 242 11.61 7.34 -12.46
N GLY A 243 10.45 7.88 -12.06
CA GLY A 243 10.04 9.25 -12.36
C GLY A 243 9.26 9.44 -13.66
N LYS A 244 9.01 8.37 -14.42
CA LYS A 244 8.25 8.37 -15.68
C LYS A 244 7.02 7.45 -15.60
N PRO A 245 6.03 7.64 -16.47
CA PRO A 245 4.94 6.69 -16.59
C PRO A 245 5.46 5.32 -17.09
N PRO A 246 4.88 4.21 -16.63
CA PRO A 246 5.24 2.87 -17.10
C PRO A 246 4.69 2.62 -18.52
N VAL A 247 5.35 1.72 -19.25
CA VAL A 247 4.79 1.10 -20.45
C VAL A 247 4.57 -0.39 -20.17
N ILE A 248 3.35 -0.87 -20.39
CA ILE A 248 2.93 -2.24 -20.10
C ILE A 248 2.28 -2.79 -21.37
N ASP A 249 2.85 -3.86 -21.92
CA ASP A 249 2.45 -4.47 -23.19
C ASP A 249 2.36 -3.45 -24.35
N GLY A 250 3.24 -2.45 -24.34
CA GLY A 250 3.31 -1.39 -25.34
C GLY A 250 2.46 -0.15 -25.03
N ASP A 251 1.59 -0.21 -24.03
CA ASP A 251 0.72 0.89 -23.67
C ASP A 251 1.27 1.73 -22.51
N VAL A 252 1.21 3.05 -22.64
CA VAL A 252 1.66 3.99 -21.62
C VAL A 252 0.59 4.17 -20.55
N GLY A 253 0.94 3.96 -19.28
CA GLY A 253 0.08 4.30 -18.15
C GLY A 253 -0.09 5.82 -18.03
N THR A 254 -1.31 6.31 -17.94
CA THR A 254 -1.61 7.75 -17.90
C THR A 254 -1.99 8.23 -16.50
N ARG A 255 -2.81 7.45 -15.79
CA ARG A 255 -3.40 7.84 -14.50
C ARG A 255 -3.34 6.72 -13.49
N MET A 256 -3.25 7.13 -12.23
CA MET A 256 -3.49 6.31 -11.06
C MET A 256 -4.92 6.54 -10.59
N ARG A 257 -5.65 5.45 -10.33
CA ARG A 257 -7.01 5.53 -9.80
C ARG A 257 -7.07 6.27 -8.46
N VAL A 258 -8.18 6.96 -8.21
CA VAL A 258 -8.44 7.67 -6.95
C VAL A 258 -8.79 6.72 -5.79
N GLY A 259 -9.24 5.50 -6.10
CA GLY A 259 -9.62 4.46 -5.16
C GLY A 259 -10.38 3.34 -5.87
N CYS A 260 -10.92 2.38 -5.12
CA CYS A 260 -11.80 1.37 -5.72
C CYS A 260 -13.16 1.98 -6.12
N GLY A 261 -13.99 1.22 -6.85
CA GLY A 261 -15.31 1.67 -7.28
C GLY A 261 -16.21 2.08 -6.09
N SER A 262 -16.19 1.31 -5.02
CA SER A 262 -16.89 1.65 -3.76
C SER A 262 -16.38 2.94 -3.10
N ALA A 263 -15.08 3.21 -3.12
CA ALA A 263 -14.53 4.46 -2.60
C ALA A 263 -14.98 5.65 -3.47
N SER A 264 -14.98 5.47 -4.80
CA SER A 264 -15.45 6.47 -5.75
C SER A 264 -16.92 6.84 -5.50
N ILE A 265 -17.77 5.85 -5.20
CA ILE A 265 -19.16 6.09 -4.77
C ILE A 265 -19.23 7.00 -3.53
N GLY A 266 -18.39 6.78 -2.53
CA GLY A 266 -18.35 7.61 -1.32
C GLY A 266 -17.85 9.03 -1.57
N LEU A 267 -16.74 9.17 -2.31
CA LEU A 267 -16.09 10.45 -2.56
C LEU A 267 -16.91 11.37 -3.47
N PHE A 268 -17.54 10.80 -4.50
CA PHE A 268 -18.21 11.56 -5.55
C PHE A 268 -19.74 11.43 -5.52
N GLY A 269 -20.31 10.81 -4.50
CA GLY A 269 -21.75 10.57 -4.39
C GLY A 269 -22.63 11.82 -4.56
N ARG A 270 -22.14 12.99 -4.10
CA ARG A 270 -22.83 14.28 -4.28
C ARG A 270 -22.98 14.71 -5.73
N TYR A 271 -22.12 14.23 -6.62
CA TYR A 271 -22.23 14.44 -8.07
C TYR A 271 -23.07 13.34 -8.72
N PHE A 272 -23.00 12.11 -8.19
CA PHE A 272 -23.74 10.96 -8.72
C PHE A 272 -25.26 11.07 -8.55
N ILE A 273 -25.74 11.61 -7.43
CA ILE A 273 -27.18 11.82 -7.20
C ILE A 273 -27.83 12.73 -8.25
N ASP A 274 -27.04 13.63 -8.81
CA ASP A 274 -27.44 14.57 -9.84
C ASP A 274 -27.22 14.03 -11.27
N ALA A 275 -26.35 13.03 -11.43
CA ALA A 275 -25.88 12.55 -12.72
C ALA A 275 -26.87 11.58 -13.40
N ALA A 276 -27.42 10.64 -12.64
CA ALA A 276 -28.29 9.58 -13.14
C ALA A 276 -29.13 8.97 -12.01
N ASN A 277 -30.14 8.17 -12.36
CA ASN A 277 -30.93 7.45 -11.36
C ASN A 277 -30.14 6.32 -10.69
N GLU A 278 -29.16 5.74 -11.39
CA GLU A 278 -28.19 4.80 -10.84
C GLU A 278 -26.79 5.12 -11.38
N VAL A 279 -25.77 4.91 -10.55
CA VAL A 279 -24.37 5.02 -10.96
C VAL A 279 -23.62 3.76 -10.55
N ILE A 280 -22.94 3.14 -11.52
CA ILE A 280 -22.08 1.97 -11.31
C ILE A 280 -20.64 2.38 -11.63
N VAL A 281 -19.73 2.12 -10.69
CA VAL A 281 -18.29 2.37 -10.89
C VAL A 281 -17.56 1.03 -10.90
N LEU A 282 -17.03 0.67 -12.07
CA LEU A 282 -16.30 -0.57 -12.32
C LEU A 282 -14.88 -0.48 -11.76
N ASP A 283 -14.43 -1.55 -11.13
CA ASP A 283 -13.10 -1.74 -10.58
C ASP A 283 -12.84 -3.24 -10.37
N ALA A 284 -11.63 -3.69 -10.68
CA ALA A 284 -11.23 -5.09 -10.55
C ALA A 284 -11.31 -5.64 -9.12
N HIS A 285 -11.17 -4.78 -8.10
CA HIS A 285 -11.21 -5.20 -6.70
C HIS A 285 -12.62 -5.09 -6.13
N LEU A 286 -13.23 -3.89 -6.23
CA LEU A 286 -14.53 -3.58 -5.66
C LEU A 286 -15.34 -2.63 -6.54
N ILE A 287 -16.31 -3.19 -7.23
CA ILE A 287 -17.34 -2.48 -7.98
C ILE A 287 -18.29 -1.78 -6.99
N GLY A 288 -18.62 -0.52 -7.28
CA GLY A 288 -19.57 0.28 -6.50
C GLY A 288 -20.91 0.46 -7.22
N GLN A 289 -22.02 0.31 -6.51
CA GLN A 289 -23.37 0.64 -6.98
C GLN A 289 -23.98 1.71 -6.09
N PHE A 290 -24.27 2.87 -6.65
CA PHE A 290 -24.60 4.08 -5.90
C PHE A 290 -25.83 3.93 -5.02
N THR A 291 -26.97 3.51 -5.57
CA THR A 291 -28.24 3.57 -4.84
C THR A 291 -28.36 2.56 -3.69
N GLU A 292 -27.64 1.44 -3.75
CA GLU A 292 -27.56 0.50 -2.62
C GLU A 292 -26.49 0.89 -1.59
N HIS A 293 -25.46 1.62 -2.01
CA HIS A 293 -24.33 1.96 -1.16
C HIS A 293 -24.76 2.86 0.00
N ALA A 294 -24.10 2.73 1.15
CA ALA A 294 -24.39 3.54 2.33
C ALA A 294 -24.34 5.05 2.04
N ALA A 295 -23.32 5.49 1.30
CA ALA A 295 -23.18 6.89 0.88
C ALA A 295 -24.35 7.39 0.00
N GLY A 296 -24.85 6.56 -0.93
CA GLY A 296 -26.01 6.93 -1.74
C GLY A 296 -27.26 7.09 -0.87
N ARG A 297 -27.50 6.14 0.04
CA ARG A 297 -28.64 6.19 0.97
C ARG A 297 -28.58 7.40 1.90
N GLU A 298 -27.40 7.74 2.42
CA GLU A 298 -27.18 8.94 3.25
C GLU A 298 -27.48 10.23 2.48
N LEU A 299 -27.18 10.27 1.18
CA LEU A 299 -27.51 11.39 0.30
C LEU A 299 -28.98 11.39 -0.16
N GLY A 300 -29.78 10.40 0.23
CA GLY A 300 -31.19 10.29 -0.12
C GLY A 300 -31.47 9.58 -1.46
N ALA A 301 -30.49 8.87 -2.03
CA ALA A 301 -30.72 8.05 -3.20
C ALA A 301 -31.72 6.92 -2.89
N LYS A 302 -32.65 6.69 -3.82
CA LYS A 302 -33.61 5.59 -3.74
C LYS A 302 -33.05 4.40 -4.51
N TYR A 303 -33.23 3.19 -3.96
CA TYR A 303 -32.81 1.98 -4.64
C TYR A 303 -33.40 1.91 -6.05
N SER A 304 -32.53 1.69 -7.04
CA SER A 304 -32.90 1.71 -8.45
C SER A 304 -33.62 0.43 -8.92
N GLY A 305 -33.50 -0.67 -8.18
CA GLY A 305 -33.97 -1.99 -8.61
C GLY A 305 -32.95 -2.76 -9.46
N ILE A 306 -31.79 -2.16 -9.78
CA ILE A 306 -30.74 -2.78 -10.60
C ILE A 306 -30.01 -3.86 -9.80
N ARG A 307 -29.78 -5.01 -10.45
CA ARG A 307 -28.98 -6.12 -9.95
C ARG A 307 -27.73 -6.30 -10.81
N LEU A 308 -26.58 -6.44 -10.15
CA LEU A 308 -25.30 -6.61 -10.82
C LEU A 308 -24.90 -8.08 -10.91
N LYS A 309 -24.32 -8.46 -12.04
CA LYS A 309 -23.68 -9.75 -12.30
C LYS A 309 -22.32 -9.83 -11.63
N ALA A 310 -22.30 -9.70 -10.31
CA ALA A 310 -21.08 -9.74 -9.50
C ALA A 310 -21.40 -10.26 -8.09
N ARG A 311 -20.41 -10.89 -7.44
CA ARG A 311 -20.60 -11.40 -6.08
C ARG A 311 -20.69 -10.24 -5.09
N ARG A 312 -21.85 -10.09 -4.44
CA ARG A 312 -22.09 -9.04 -3.44
C ARG A 312 -21.20 -9.23 -2.20
N SER A 313 -20.58 -8.14 -1.74
CA SER A 313 -19.79 -8.09 -0.49
C SER A 313 -20.59 -7.49 0.66
N THR A 314 -21.18 -6.32 0.42
CA THR A 314 -22.11 -5.58 1.28
C THR A 314 -23.04 -4.75 0.38
N PRO A 315 -24.17 -4.20 0.86
CA PRO A 315 -25.04 -3.38 0.02
C PRO A 315 -24.28 -2.28 -0.75
N GLY A 316 -24.41 -2.31 -2.08
CA GLY A 316 -23.71 -1.39 -3.00
C GLY A 316 -22.22 -1.66 -3.24
N ARG A 317 -21.68 -2.79 -2.76
CA ARG A 317 -20.26 -3.19 -2.93
C ARG A 317 -20.17 -4.62 -3.43
N TYR A 318 -19.51 -4.82 -4.57
CA TYR A 318 -19.40 -6.12 -5.24
C TYR A 318 -17.94 -6.43 -5.55
N PHE A 319 -17.55 -7.69 -5.45
CA PHE A 319 -16.21 -8.11 -5.84
C PHE A 319 -16.10 -8.10 -7.37
N GLY A 320 -15.01 -7.51 -7.87
CA GLY A 320 -14.65 -7.56 -9.28
C GLY A 320 -13.73 -8.74 -9.61
N GLU A 321 -13.33 -8.81 -10.87
CA GLU A 321 -12.32 -9.73 -11.41
C GLU A 321 -11.33 -8.91 -12.25
N HIS A 322 -10.07 -9.35 -12.35
CA HIS A 322 -9.06 -8.66 -13.16
C HIS A 322 -9.20 -9.00 -14.65
N GLY A 323 -8.97 -8.02 -15.52
CA GLY A 323 -9.00 -8.15 -16.97
C GLY A 323 -8.55 -6.87 -17.70
N HIS A 324 -8.76 -6.85 -19.02
CA HIS A 324 -8.29 -5.77 -19.91
C HIS A 324 -9.36 -4.71 -20.27
N GLY A 325 -10.56 -4.84 -19.71
CA GLY A 325 -11.72 -3.96 -19.92
C GLY A 325 -11.79 -2.76 -18.97
N TRP A 326 -13.01 -2.35 -18.64
CA TRP A 326 -13.30 -1.14 -17.85
C TRP A 326 -12.87 -1.28 -16.39
N GLY A 327 -12.15 -0.31 -15.82
CA GLY A 327 -11.67 -0.35 -14.44
C GLY A 327 -10.73 -1.52 -14.13
N GLY A 328 -10.03 -2.05 -15.13
CA GLY A 328 -9.21 -3.25 -15.02
C GLY A 328 -10.01 -4.54 -14.86
N THR A 329 -11.30 -4.54 -15.23
CA THR A 329 -12.17 -5.73 -15.21
C THR A 329 -12.16 -6.48 -16.55
N PRO A 330 -12.70 -7.70 -16.68
CA PRO A 330 -12.90 -8.32 -17.99
C PRO A 330 -14.05 -7.70 -18.82
N ILE A 331 -14.70 -6.64 -18.34
CA ILE A 331 -15.91 -6.07 -18.93
C ILE A 331 -15.53 -5.07 -20.04
N GLU A 332 -15.77 -5.45 -21.30
CA GLU A 332 -15.58 -4.55 -22.45
C GLU A 332 -16.80 -3.68 -22.71
N ASN A 333 -18.00 -4.29 -22.70
CA ASN A 333 -19.27 -3.59 -22.76
C ASN A 333 -19.79 -3.32 -21.35
N PRO A 334 -19.91 -2.06 -20.90
CA PRO A 334 -20.30 -1.73 -19.53
C PRO A 334 -21.69 -2.24 -19.15
N LEU A 335 -22.61 -2.51 -20.10
CA LEU A 335 -23.92 -3.09 -19.80
C LEU A 335 -23.85 -4.54 -19.29
N ASP A 336 -22.78 -5.27 -19.60
CA ASP A 336 -22.64 -6.70 -19.22
C ASP A 336 -22.56 -6.91 -17.70
N ILE A 337 -22.32 -5.83 -16.93
CA ILE A 337 -22.38 -5.86 -15.46
C ILE A 337 -23.81 -5.96 -14.93
N ILE A 338 -24.83 -5.60 -15.72
CA ILE A 338 -26.23 -5.61 -15.27
C ILE A 338 -26.81 -7.01 -15.52
N GLU A 339 -27.13 -7.73 -14.46
CA GLU A 339 -27.82 -9.03 -14.53
C GLU A 339 -29.30 -8.83 -14.88
N GLY A 340 -29.90 -7.76 -14.38
CA GLY A 340 -31.29 -7.40 -14.62
C GLY A 340 -31.79 -6.39 -13.60
N PHE A 341 -33.11 -6.22 -13.52
CA PHE A 341 -33.71 -5.25 -12.62
C PHE A 341 -35.07 -5.72 -12.08
N ASP A 342 -35.56 -5.07 -11.02
CA ASP A 342 -36.92 -5.27 -10.50
C ASP A 342 -37.92 -4.34 -11.24
N PRO A 343 -38.88 -4.88 -12.02
CA PRO A 343 -39.85 -4.08 -12.78
C PRO A 343 -40.85 -3.31 -11.90
N LYS A 344 -40.99 -3.67 -10.61
CA LYS A 344 -41.82 -2.91 -9.67
C LYS A 344 -41.17 -1.58 -9.30
N VAL A 345 -39.85 -1.56 -9.20
CA VAL A 345 -39.04 -0.40 -8.80
C VAL A 345 -38.57 0.39 -10.02
N THR A 346 -37.98 -0.31 -10.99
CA THR A 346 -37.36 0.26 -12.20
C THR A 346 -38.45 0.63 -13.21
N LYS A 347 -38.40 1.86 -13.75
CA LYS A 347 -39.39 2.36 -14.73
C LYS A 347 -38.72 2.79 -16.02
N SER A 348 -39.47 2.76 -17.12
CA SER A 348 -39.02 3.32 -18.39
C SER A 348 -38.61 4.79 -18.22
N GLY A 349 -37.59 5.22 -18.94
CA GLY A 349 -36.93 6.52 -18.79
C GLY A 349 -35.85 6.56 -17.69
N MET A 350 -35.65 5.47 -16.93
CA MET A 350 -34.59 5.43 -15.92
C MET A 350 -33.21 5.51 -16.56
N THR A 351 -32.35 6.37 -16.01
CA THR A 351 -30.98 6.57 -16.48
C THR A 351 -29.95 5.85 -15.60
N VAL A 352 -28.96 5.23 -16.24
CA VAL A 352 -27.84 4.55 -15.58
C VAL A 352 -26.54 5.10 -16.14
N LEU A 353 -25.67 5.61 -15.27
CA LEU A 353 -24.29 5.98 -15.61
C LEU A 353 -23.36 4.84 -15.20
N ILE A 354 -22.56 4.35 -16.13
CA ILE A 354 -21.51 3.37 -15.84
C ILE A 354 -20.16 3.99 -16.19
N THR A 355 -19.24 3.99 -15.24
CA THR A 355 -17.89 4.55 -15.40
C THR A 355 -16.85 3.71 -14.66
N GLU A 356 -15.61 4.18 -14.60
CA GLU A 356 -14.49 3.52 -13.91
C GLU A 356 -13.77 4.51 -12.97
N THR A 357 -12.86 3.97 -12.17
CA THR A 357 -12.16 4.69 -11.08
C THR A 357 -11.17 5.77 -11.55
N THR A 358 -10.82 5.81 -12.83
CA THR A 358 -9.98 6.85 -13.44
C THR A 358 -10.79 7.95 -14.13
N GLY A 359 -12.10 7.72 -14.33
CA GLY A 359 -12.97 8.60 -15.11
C GLY A 359 -12.57 8.74 -16.59
N GLU A 360 -11.72 7.85 -17.12
CA GLU A 360 -11.30 7.89 -18.53
C GLU A 360 -12.40 7.37 -19.46
N ARG A 361 -13.18 6.40 -19.01
CA ARG A 361 -14.34 5.86 -19.73
C ARG A 361 -15.64 6.06 -18.95
N ALA A 362 -16.69 6.43 -19.67
CA ALA A 362 -18.04 6.58 -19.13
C ALA A 362 -19.07 6.33 -20.24
N ALA A 363 -20.17 5.67 -19.90
CA ALA A 363 -21.31 5.46 -20.77
C ALA A 363 -22.60 5.67 -19.99
N MET A 364 -23.60 6.24 -20.65
CA MET A 364 -24.92 6.48 -20.06
C MET A 364 -25.98 5.72 -20.85
N PHE A 365 -26.94 5.18 -20.12
CA PHE A 365 -28.00 4.35 -20.67
C PHE A 365 -29.36 4.83 -20.17
N CYS A 366 -30.38 4.69 -21.01
CA CYS A 366 -31.77 4.95 -20.67
C CYS A 366 -32.59 3.68 -20.88
N LEU A 367 -33.49 3.34 -19.95
CA LEU A 367 -34.39 2.20 -20.08
C LEU A 367 -35.56 2.53 -21.02
N GLY A 368 -35.62 1.88 -22.18
CA GLY A 368 -36.72 2.00 -23.15
C GLY A 368 -38.04 1.41 -22.64
N GLU A 369 -39.13 1.66 -23.38
CA GLU A 369 -40.44 1.08 -23.09
C GLU A 369 -40.49 -0.44 -23.34
N ASP A 370 -39.60 -0.93 -24.21
CA ASP A 370 -39.41 -2.36 -24.51
C ASP A 370 -38.62 -3.12 -23.43
N GLY A 371 -38.21 -2.41 -22.36
CA GLY A 371 -37.45 -2.97 -21.25
C GLY A 371 -35.96 -3.16 -21.53
N ARG A 372 -35.41 -2.56 -22.60
CA ARG A 372 -33.98 -2.62 -22.93
C ARG A 372 -33.27 -1.32 -22.61
N PHE A 373 -32.00 -1.41 -22.25
CA PHE A 373 -31.14 -0.25 -22.08
C PHE A 373 -30.57 0.20 -23.43
N GLU A 374 -30.83 1.45 -23.79
CA GLU A 374 -30.26 2.09 -24.96
C GLU A 374 -29.20 3.11 -24.53
N GLN A 375 -28.06 3.13 -25.23
CA GLN A 375 -27.00 4.09 -24.94
C GLN A 375 -27.45 5.50 -25.36
N VAL A 376 -27.24 6.47 -24.48
CA VAL A 376 -27.55 7.89 -24.71
C VAL A 376 -26.32 8.75 -24.41
N ASP A 377 -26.33 9.99 -24.89
CA ASP A 377 -25.28 10.95 -24.60
C ASP A 377 -25.21 11.26 -23.10
N LEU A 378 -23.98 11.48 -22.61
CA LEU A 378 -23.76 11.94 -21.24
C LEU A 378 -24.41 13.32 -21.04
N THR A 379 -25.29 13.43 -20.05
CA THR A 379 -25.82 14.73 -19.64
C THR A 379 -24.70 15.63 -19.09
N PRO A 380 -24.88 16.97 -19.05
CA PRO A 380 -23.89 17.86 -18.44
C PRO A 380 -23.56 17.52 -16.99
N LYS A 381 -24.55 17.00 -16.23
CA LYS A 381 -24.36 16.56 -14.84
C LYS A 381 -23.56 15.25 -14.77
N ALA A 382 -23.86 14.28 -15.64
CA ALA A 382 -23.10 13.03 -15.73
C ALA A 382 -21.64 13.27 -16.14
N LYS A 383 -21.41 14.12 -17.14
CA LYS A 383 -20.07 14.54 -17.54
C LYS A 383 -19.30 15.19 -16.39
N LYS A 384 -19.96 16.12 -15.67
CA LYS A 384 -19.36 16.74 -14.48
C LYS A 384 -18.96 15.70 -13.41
N ALA A 385 -19.78 14.68 -13.18
CA ALA A 385 -19.45 13.64 -12.20
C ALA A 385 -18.20 12.83 -12.61
N VAL A 386 -18.09 12.48 -13.89
CA VAL A 386 -16.92 11.78 -14.45
C VAL A 386 -15.67 12.67 -14.41
N ASP A 387 -15.80 13.95 -14.76
CA ASP A 387 -14.71 14.93 -14.71
C ASP A 387 -14.19 15.14 -13.28
N MET A 388 -15.07 15.05 -12.26
CA MET A 388 -14.67 15.10 -10.85
C MET A 388 -13.82 13.89 -10.45
N ILE A 389 -14.11 12.69 -10.95
CA ILE A 389 -13.25 11.51 -10.74
C ILE A 389 -11.88 11.77 -11.38
N ALA A 390 -11.90 12.11 -12.67
CA ALA A 390 -10.71 12.33 -13.48
C ALA A 390 -9.77 13.40 -12.91
N SER A 391 -10.32 14.52 -12.42
CA SER A 391 -9.54 15.64 -11.86
C SER A 391 -8.92 15.36 -10.49
N ASN A 392 -9.35 14.28 -9.82
CA ASN A 392 -8.77 13.83 -8.55
C ASN A 392 -7.87 12.58 -8.72
N CYS A 393 -7.61 12.16 -9.96
CA CYS A 393 -6.62 11.13 -10.25
C CYS A 393 -5.22 11.75 -10.37
N GLU A 394 -4.21 11.04 -9.88
CA GLU A 394 -2.81 11.44 -10.04
C GLU A 394 -2.23 10.87 -11.35
N PRO A 395 -1.21 11.52 -11.95
CA PRO A 395 -0.51 10.94 -13.09
C PRO A 395 0.14 9.60 -12.72
N SER A 396 0.00 8.60 -13.60
CA SER A 396 0.70 7.32 -13.45
C SER A 396 2.22 7.53 -13.49
N ARG A 397 2.93 6.87 -12.57
CA ARG A 397 4.38 7.01 -12.39
C ARG A 397 4.99 5.70 -11.89
N VAL A 398 6.23 5.45 -12.29
CA VAL A 398 7.11 4.47 -11.66
C VAL A 398 7.92 5.16 -10.56
N SER A 399 7.89 4.63 -9.35
CA SER A 399 8.74 5.07 -8.24
C SER A 399 9.50 3.88 -7.65
N ALA A 400 10.61 4.15 -6.96
CA ALA A 400 11.45 3.10 -6.42
C ALA A 400 12.06 3.46 -5.07
N ILE A 401 12.16 2.45 -4.21
CA ILE A 401 12.90 2.50 -2.95
C ILE A 401 14.07 1.54 -3.05
N PHE A 402 15.29 2.06 -2.88
CA PHE A 402 16.47 1.22 -2.71
C PHE A 402 16.47 0.66 -1.28
N VAL A 403 16.69 -0.64 -1.16
CA VAL A 403 16.76 -1.35 0.13
C VAL A 403 18.18 -1.87 0.30
N GLY A 404 18.82 -1.54 1.43
CA GLY A 404 20.19 -1.94 1.72
C GLY A 404 20.38 -2.37 3.17
N GLY A 405 21.20 -3.39 3.38
CA GLY A 405 21.68 -3.82 4.70
C GLY A 405 23.10 -3.32 4.96
N SER A 406 23.26 -2.35 5.87
CA SER A 406 24.60 -1.86 6.26
C SER A 406 25.26 -2.83 7.25
N GLY A 407 26.19 -3.62 6.71
CA GLY A 407 26.84 -4.75 7.37
C GLY A 407 28.26 -4.48 7.90
N GLY A 408 29.14 -5.48 7.81
CA GLY A 408 30.49 -5.51 8.42
C GLY A 408 31.35 -4.30 8.09
N SER A 409 31.88 -4.24 6.87
CA SER A 409 32.82 -3.20 6.40
C SER A 409 32.30 -1.77 6.62
N ALA A 410 31.05 -1.51 6.24
CA ALA A 410 30.41 -0.21 6.36
C ALA A 410 30.34 0.27 7.82
N ARG A 411 29.98 -0.61 8.76
CA ARG A 411 29.93 -0.27 10.20
C ARG A 411 31.32 -0.21 10.83
N ALA A 412 32.24 -1.07 10.40
CA ALA A 412 33.61 -1.08 10.87
C ALA A 412 34.34 0.24 10.54
N GLY A 413 34.03 0.85 9.39
CA GLY A 413 34.52 2.19 9.04
C GLY A 413 34.03 3.31 9.95
N VAL A 414 32.88 3.11 10.61
CA VAL A 414 32.30 4.08 11.54
C VAL A 414 32.83 3.88 12.95
N THR A 415 32.82 2.64 13.44
CA THR A 415 33.11 2.32 14.84
C THR A 415 33.76 0.95 15.02
N LYS A 416 34.55 0.83 16.08
CA LYS A 416 35.10 -0.43 16.60
C LYS A 416 34.04 -1.31 17.29
N ILE A 417 32.83 -0.80 17.56
CA ILE A 417 31.74 -1.51 18.26
C ILE A 417 30.42 -1.41 17.46
N PRO A 418 30.24 -2.20 16.37
CA PRO A 418 29.08 -2.09 15.47
C PRO A 418 27.72 -2.18 16.16
N ALA A 419 27.57 -2.97 17.22
CA ALA A 419 26.32 -3.11 17.94
C ALA A 419 25.89 -1.81 18.68
N LYS A 420 26.84 -0.92 19.03
CA LYS A 420 26.51 0.39 19.61
C LYS A 420 26.02 1.36 18.53
N LEU A 421 26.59 1.33 17.33
CA LEU A 421 26.11 2.10 16.19
C LEU A 421 24.67 1.71 15.82
N ASN A 422 24.37 0.41 15.74
CA ASN A 422 23.02 -0.07 15.48
C ASN A 422 22.03 0.56 16.48
N ARG A 423 22.30 0.45 17.79
CA ARG A 423 21.46 1.03 18.84
C ARG A 423 21.31 2.54 18.71
N ALA A 424 22.40 3.27 18.46
CA ALA A 424 22.35 4.72 18.26
C ALA A 424 21.46 5.12 17.08
N ILE A 425 21.43 4.34 16.00
CA ILE A 425 20.54 4.58 14.86
C ILE A 425 19.08 4.30 15.22
N HIS A 426 18.79 3.16 15.85
CA HIS A 426 17.42 2.78 16.25
C HIS A 426 16.82 3.69 17.32
N GLU A 427 17.66 4.29 18.17
CA GLU A 427 17.26 5.25 19.21
C GLU A 427 17.32 6.71 18.72
N ASN A 428 17.46 6.95 17.41
CA ASN A 428 17.55 8.27 16.79
C ASN A 428 18.68 9.20 17.30
N ARG A 429 19.70 8.65 17.98
CA ARG A 429 20.91 9.35 18.41
C ARG A 429 21.96 9.48 17.30
N ALA A 430 21.83 8.68 16.24
CA ALA A 430 22.58 8.78 15.00
C ALA A 430 21.62 8.73 13.79
N ARG A 431 21.89 9.56 12.78
CA ARG A 431 21.12 9.61 11.54
C ARG A 431 21.90 8.93 10.41
N LEU A 432 21.27 7.95 9.77
CA LEU A 432 21.73 7.41 8.49
C LEU A 432 21.07 8.18 7.33
N THR A 433 21.88 8.57 6.35
CA THR A 433 21.42 9.06 5.05
C THR A 433 22.12 8.31 3.92
N VAL A 434 21.57 8.42 2.70
CA VAL A 434 22.17 7.87 1.49
C VAL A 434 22.32 8.99 0.45
N GLY A 435 23.53 9.40 0.14
CA GLY A 435 23.78 10.57 -0.71
C GLY A 435 23.12 11.84 -0.18
N GLY A 436 22.97 11.95 1.15
CA GLY A 436 22.24 13.03 1.82
C GLY A 436 20.72 12.86 1.90
N ALA A 437 20.12 11.89 1.21
CA ALA A 437 18.69 11.61 1.31
C ALA A 437 18.37 10.91 2.65
N PRO A 438 17.28 11.29 3.32
CA PRO A 438 16.87 10.65 4.57
C PRO A 438 16.50 9.19 4.34
N ALA A 439 17.14 8.28 5.07
CA ALA A 439 16.77 6.86 5.06
C ALA A 439 15.72 6.54 6.13
N TYR A 440 14.82 5.59 5.83
CA TYR A 440 13.97 4.94 6.82
C TYR A 440 14.65 3.65 7.29
N ILE A 441 14.64 3.37 8.60
CA ILE A 441 15.29 2.19 9.18
C ILE A 441 14.21 1.16 9.52
N LEU A 442 14.33 -0.06 8.99
CA LEU A 442 13.44 -1.15 9.39
C LEU A 442 13.74 -1.55 10.85
N PRO A 443 12.71 -1.82 11.67
CA PRO A 443 12.90 -2.26 13.04
C PRO A 443 13.60 -3.63 13.10
N GLY A 444 14.23 -3.92 14.24
CA GLY A 444 14.89 -5.19 14.50
C GLY A 444 16.42 -5.11 14.52
N GLY A 445 17.08 -6.26 14.41
CA GLY A 445 18.54 -6.35 14.48
C GLY A 445 19.24 -5.84 13.21
N GLY A 446 20.42 -5.23 13.37
CA GLY A 446 21.19 -4.71 12.24
C GLY A 446 20.77 -3.31 11.81
N ILE A 447 21.17 -2.93 10.60
CA ILE A 447 20.78 -1.66 9.96
C ILE A 447 20.28 -2.01 8.56
N THR A 448 18.97 -2.23 8.43
CA THR A 448 18.32 -2.34 7.12
C THR A 448 17.62 -1.02 6.84
N PHE A 449 17.96 -0.40 5.73
CA PHE A 449 17.47 0.93 5.39
C PHE A 449 16.76 0.95 4.03
N LEU A 450 15.80 1.85 3.93
CA LEU A 450 15.04 2.17 2.74
C LEU A 450 15.34 3.62 2.37
N VAL A 451 15.66 3.89 1.12
CA VAL A 451 15.81 5.26 0.62
C VAL A 451 15.05 5.46 -0.68
N ASP A 452 14.35 6.58 -0.74
CA ASP A 452 13.68 7.10 -1.93
C ASP A 452 14.73 7.43 -3.01
N VAL A 453 14.72 6.64 -4.09
CA VAL A 453 15.65 6.78 -5.22
C VAL A 453 15.57 8.18 -5.84
N GLU A 454 14.42 8.82 -5.78
CA GLU A 454 14.21 10.14 -6.38
C GLU A 454 14.89 11.28 -5.61
N LYS A 455 15.31 11.02 -4.38
CA LYS A 455 16.02 12.00 -3.54
C LYS A 455 17.55 11.84 -3.57
N VAL A 456 18.06 10.81 -4.24
CA VAL A 456 19.50 10.57 -4.40
C VAL A 456 19.97 11.03 -5.77
N MET A 457 21.17 11.61 -5.83
CA MET A 457 21.80 12.05 -7.08
C MET A 457 21.93 10.88 -8.06
N VAL A 458 21.60 11.11 -9.34
CA VAL A 458 21.79 10.12 -10.40
C VAL A 458 23.29 9.84 -10.59
N LYS A 459 23.65 8.57 -10.83
CA LYS A 459 25.02 8.02 -10.86
C LYS A 459 25.68 7.83 -9.50
N ALA A 460 24.97 8.07 -8.38
CA ALA A 460 25.51 7.85 -7.04
C ALA A 460 25.60 6.37 -6.65
N PHE A 461 24.74 5.51 -7.23
CA PHE A 461 24.81 4.06 -7.01
C PHE A 461 25.72 3.42 -8.04
N THR A 462 26.58 2.49 -7.61
CA THR A 462 27.45 1.69 -8.50
C THR A 462 27.40 0.22 -8.10
N TYR A 463 28.20 -0.65 -8.71
CA TYR A 463 28.33 -2.06 -8.30
C TYR A 463 29.77 -2.53 -8.52
N VAL A 464 30.16 -3.60 -7.83
CA VAL A 464 31.50 -4.19 -7.92
C VAL A 464 31.46 -5.62 -8.48
N PRO A 465 32.58 -6.16 -9.01
CA PRO A 465 32.64 -7.49 -9.61
C PRO A 465 32.33 -8.64 -8.64
N THR A 466 32.54 -8.46 -7.34
CA THR A 466 31.96 -9.32 -6.31
C THR A 466 30.49 -8.91 -6.17
N PRO A 467 29.52 -9.64 -6.75
CA PRO A 467 28.19 -9.10 -7.04
C PRO A 467 27.51 -8.41 -5.83
N ALA A 468 27.63 -7.08 -5.81
CA ALA A 468 27.15 -6.23 -4.74
C ALA A 468 26.92 -4.84 -5.33
N THR A 469 25.80 -4.22 -4.93
CA THR A 469 25.59 -2.80 -5.21
C THR A 469 26.44 -1.97 -4.27
N VAL A 470 26.74 -0.73 -4.62
CA VAL A 470 27.50 0.21 -3.81
C VAL A 470 26.62 1.43 -3.60
N ALA A 471 26.41 1.79 -2.34
CA ALA A 471 25.62 2.94 -1.93
C ALA A 471 26.47 3.94 -1.12
N PRO A 472 26.32 5.25 -1.35
CA PRO A 472 26.99 6.27 -0.55
C PRO A 472 26.26 6.44 0.78
N LEU A 473 26.85 5.99 1.88
CA LEU A 473 26.25 6.04 3.22
C LEU A 473 26.88 7.15 4.05
N GLU A 474 26.04 7.85 4.83
CA GLU A 474 26.50 8.83 5.81
C GLU A 474 25.90 8.58 7.18
N TYR A 475 26.73 8.63 8.22
CA TYR A 475 26.33 8.49 9.62
C TYR A 475 26.62 9.79 10.36
N THR A 476 25.56 10.51 10.73
CA THR A 476 25.67 11.82 11.41
C THR A 476 25.18 11.73 12.84
N MET A 477 26.00 12.18 13.78
CA MET A 477 25.69 12.15 15.22
C MET A 477 26.50 13.22 15.96
N ARG A 478 26.20 13.40 17.24
CA ARG A 478 27.06 14.24 18.10
C ARG A 478 28.44 13.62 18.26
N LEU A 479 29.46 14.44 18.48
CA LEU A 479 30.82 13.96 18.72
C LEU A 479 30.90 13.06 19.96
N ASP A 480 30.25 13.44 21.06
CA ASP A 480 30.28 12.65 22.29
C ASP A 480 29.63 11.26 22.08
N GLU A 481 28.55 11.21 21.30
CA GLU A 481 27.92 9.97 20.87
C GLU A 481 28.86 9.12 20.01
N TYR A 482 29.50 9.74 19.01
CA TYR A 482 30.49 9.07 18.16
C TYR A 482 31.62 8.41 18.97
N LEU A 483 32.10 9.09 20.01
CA LEU A 483 33.12 8.54 20.91
C LEU A 483 32.56 7.42 21.80
N LYS A 484 31.34 7.57 22.34
CA LYS A 484 30.66 6.54 23.18
C LYS A 484 30.44 5.23 22.43
N ILE A 485 30.14 5.31 21.13
CA ILE A 485 30.00 4.11 20.29
C ILE A 485 31.32 3.46 19.92
N GLY A 486 32.48 4.06 20.23
CA GLY A 486 33.81 3.53 19.88
C GLY A 486 34.32 3.98 18.50
N GLY A 487 33.93 5.19 18.07
CA GLY A 487 34.39 5.79 16.82
C GLY A 487 35.91 5.97 16.74
N HIS A 488 36.41 6.09 15.50
CA HIS A 488 37.82 6.28 15.17
C HIS A 488 38.25 7.73 15.39
N LYS A 489 38.42 8.11 16.66
CA LYS A 489 38.80 9.46 17.10
C LYS A 489 40.04 9.99 16.36
N GLU A 490 41.01 9.13 16.13
CA GLU A 490 42.28 9.39 15.46
C GLU A 490 42.10 9.81 13.98
N SER A 491 40.96 9.51 13.37
CA SER A 491 40.68 9.77 11.97
C SER A 491 39.75 10.98 11.76
N ILE A 492 39.35 11.67 12.83
CA ILE A 492 38.49 12.85 12.74
C ILE A 492 39.28 14.02 12.14
N ARG A 493 38.70 14.65 11.11
CA ARG A 493 39.23 15.82 10.42
C ARG A 493 38.27 17.01 10.53
N LYS A 494 38.77 18.24 10.47
CA LYS A 494 37.89 19.43 10.46
C LYS A 494 37.20 19.54 9.10
N LEU A 495 35.89 19.78 9.11
CA LEU A 495 35.10 19.95 7.88
C LEU A 495 35.71 21.00 6.94
N LYS A 496 36.15 22.15 7.48
CA LYS A 496 36.76 23.24 6.68
C LYS A 496 38.02 22.84 5.93
N GLU A 497 38.77 21.86 6.43
CA GLU A 497 39.99 21.36 5.78
C GLU A 497 39.63 20.44 4.62
N VAL A 498 38.74 19.48 4.87
CA VAL A 498 38.24 18.55 3.84
C VAL A 498 37.54 19.28 2.69
N LEU A 499 36.74 20.32 3.00
CA LEU A 499 36.06 21.12 1.97
C LEU A 499 37.02 21.86 1.03
N LYS A 500 38.28 22.12 1.44
CA LYS A 500 39.30 22.72 0.56
C LYS A 500 39.91 21.69 -0.39
N GLU A 501 39.96 20.43 0.02
CA GLU A 501 40.53 19.32 -0.77
C GLU A 501 39.58 18.93 -1.91
N ILE A 502 38.29 18.78 -1.61
CA ILE A 502 37.28 18.33 -2.60
C ILE A 502 36.85 19.40 -3.63
N ARG A 503 37.28 20.65 -3.46
CA ARG A 503 37.03 21.75 -4.40
C ARG A 503 38.07 21.83 -5.53
N ARG A 504 39.13 21.02 -5.46
CA ARG A 504 40.10 20.79 -6.54
C ARG A 504 39.67 19.56 -7.32
#